data_AF-A0A150TDA9-F1
#
_entry.id   AF-A0A150TDA9-F1
#
_cell.length_a   1.000
_cell.length_b   1.000
_cell.length_c   1.000
_cell.angle_alpha   90.00
_cell.angle_beta   90.00
_cell.angle_gamma   90.00
#
_symmetry.space_group_name_H-M   'P 1'
#
loop_
_entity.id
_entity.type
_entity.pdbx_description
1 polymer ?
#
loop_
_entity_poly.entity_id
_entity_poly.type
_entity_poly.pdbx_seq_one_letter_code
_entity_poly.pdbx_strand_id
1 'polypeptide(L)'
;MLDLLPATLRAWGKSLSPETDRVVLLVDLDNDNCTWLLQKLFDVLAAIEPAPICLFRLAIEEVEAWYLGDWAALKRAFPKAKRMLWSNYEQDAICGTWEMLQQIIQDPVDRKTFWAEKMGVELEIYEAGGVNRSVSFQKFCSGVRRLAGEVSEGPRARRQRTDLQARTKAKKSSPKR
;
A
#
# COMPACT_ATOMS: atom_id res chain seq x y z
N MET A 1 16.41 -3.34 -16.67
CA MET A 1 14.94 -3.38 -16.88
C MET A 1 14.35 -1.98 -16.93
N LEU A 2 14.75 -1.07 -16.01
CA LEU A 2 14.36 0.35 -16.06
C LEU A 2 14.92 1.10 -17.27
N ASP A 3 16.01 0.65 -17.89
CA ASP A 3 16.62 1.32 -19.04
C ASP A 3 15.70 1.39 -20.27
N LEU A 4 14.78 0.41 -20.39
CA LEU A 4 13.78 0.37 -21.45
C LEU A 4 12.50 1.14 -21.10
N LEU A 5 12.35 1.59 -19.85
CA LEU A 5 11.14 2.26 -19.38
C LEU A 5 10.73 3.45 -20.27
N PRO A 6 11.63 4.37 -20.69
CA PRO A 6 11.23 5.47 -21.55
C PRO A 6 10.64 5.02 -22.89
N ALA A 7 11.20 3.96 -23.48
CA ALA A 7 10.71 3.40 -24.75
C ALA A 7 9.35 2.72 -24.56
N THR A 8 9.19 1.95 -23.47
CA THR A 8 7.95 1.27 -23.12
C THR A 8 6.81 2.25 -22.84
N LEU A 9 7.04 3.26 -22.00
CA LEU A 9 6.05 4.29 -21.70
C LEU A 9 5.63 5.08 -22.95
N ARG A 10 6.57 5.34 -23.88
CA ARG A 10 6.25 5.98 -25.17
C ARG A 10 5.39 5.09 -26.07
N ALA A 11 5.62 3.78 -26.08
CA ALA A 11 4.77 2.84 -26.80
C ALA A 11 3.36 2.81 -26.21
N TRP A 12 3.26 2.71 -24.89
CA TRP A 12 1.98 2.69 -24.18
C TRP A 12 1.20 3.99 -24.29
N GLY A 13 1.87 5.14 -24.24
CA GLY A 13 1.21 6.43 -24.45
C GLY A 13 0.48 6.53 -25.79
N LYS A 14 0.99 5.83 -26.81
CA LYS A 14 0.37 5.78 -28.15
C LYS A 14 -0.72 4.71 -28.28
N SER A 15 -0.61 3.61 -27.53
CA SER A 15 -1.47 2.43 -27.71
C SER A 15 -2.60 2.32 -26.71
N LEU A 16 -2.44 2.89 -25.51
CA LEU A 16 -3.41 2.81 -24.43
C LEU A 16 -4.41 3.97 -24.52
N SER A 17 -5.67 3.68 -24.21
CA SER A 17 -6.72 4.69 -24.10
C SER A 17 -6.64 5.39 -22.75
N PRO A 18 -6.47 6.72 -22.68
CA PRO A 18 -6.50 7.45 -21.41
C PRO A 18 -7.84 7.35 -20.67
N GLU A 19 -8.93 6.99 -21.36
CA GLU A 19 -10.25 6.84 -20.74
C GLU A 19 -10.33 5.57 -19.90
N THR A 20 -9.76 4.47 -20.37
CA THR A 20 -9.93 3.13 -19.78
C THR A 20 -8.67 2.57 -19.13
N ASP A 21 -7.50 2.90 -19.67
CA ASP A 21 -6.29 2.16 -19.38
C ASP A 21 -5.41 2.91 -18.38
N ARG A 22 -4.81 2.17 -17.45
CA ARG A 22 -3.89 2.69 -16.44
C ARG A 22 -2.65 1.82 -16.39
N VAL A 23 -1.49 2.43 -16.18
CA VAL A 23 -0.22 1.73 -16.01
C VAL A 23 0.19 1.83 -14.55
N VAL A 24 0.46 0.69 -13.91
CA VAL A 24 1.06 0.65 -12.57
C VAL A 24 2.48 0.12 -12.72
N LEU A 25 3.46 0.93 -12.33
CA LEU A 25 4.85 0.49 -12.21
C LEU A 25 5.17 0.35 -10.72
N LEU A 26 5.35 -0.89 -10.29
CA LEU A 26 5.87 -1.24 -8.98
C LEU A 26 7.33 -1.64 -9.14
N VAL A 27 8.21 -1.02 -8.37
CA VAL A 27 9.65 -1.27 -8.41
C VAL A 27 10.14 -1.58 -6.99
N ASP A 28 11.01 -2.58 -6.85
CA ASP A 28 11.76 -2.76 -5.62
C ASP A 28 12.76 -1.61 -5.46
N LEU A 29 12.86 -1.07 -4.26
CA LEU A 29 13.79 0.02 -3.99
C LEU A 29 15.23 -0.49 -3.90
N ASP A 30 15.43 -1.76 -3.55
CA ASP A 30 16.71 -2.33 -3.15
C ASP A 30 17.37 -1.43 -2.08
N ASN A 31 18.51 -0.83 -2.40
CA ASN A 31 19.25 0.09 -1.53
C ASN A 31 19.25 1.55 -2.05
N ASP A 32 18.41 1.88 -3.03
CA ASP A 32 18.34 3.21 -3.63
C ASP A 32 17.65 4.24 -2.70
N ASN A 33 17.79 5.53 -3.05
CA ASN A 33 17.03 6.58 -2.38
C ASN A 33 15.61 6.69 -2.95
N CYS A 34 14.60 6.41 -2.12
CA CYS A 34 13.20 6.34 -2.56
C CYS A 34 12.67 7.65 -3.16
N THR A 35 13.10 8.81 -2.63
CA THR A 35 12.65 10.12 -3.11
C THR A 35 13.26 10.42 -4.47
N TRP A 36 14.55 10.17 -4.60
CA TRP A 36 15.28 10.38 -5.85
C TRP A 36 14.84 9.43 -6.96
N LEU A 37 14.67 8.14 -6.67
CA LEU A 37 14.21 7.15 -7.65
C LEU A 37 12.80 7.51 -8.14
N LEU A 38 11.89 7.86 -7.21
CA LEU A 38 10.54 8.26 -7.58
C LEU A 38 10.53 9.53 -8.44
N GLN A 39 11.37 10.52 -8.11
CA GLN A 39 11.50 11.74 -8.92
C GLN A 39 11.98 11.41 -10.33
N LYS A 40 13.00 10.55 -10.47
CA LYS A 40 13.49 10.09 -11.78
C LYS A 40 12.41 9.43 -12.62
N LEU A 41 11.57 8.58 -12.02
CA LEU A 41 10.45 7.96 -12.74
C LEU A 41 9.46 9.00 -13.26
N PHE A 42 9.14 10.03 -12.45
CA PHE A 42 8.29 11.13 -12.88
C PHE A 42 8.93 11.99 -13.97
N ASP A 43 10.22 12.27 -13.89
CA ASP A 43 10.94 13.02 -14.92
C ASP A 43 10.93 12.28 -16.26
N VAL A 44 11.10 10.95 -16.25
CA VAL A 44 10.98 10.11 -17.45
C VAL A 44 9.58 10.19 -18.05
N LEU A 45 8.53 10.10 -17.24
CA LEU A 45 7.15 10.19 -17.72
C LEU A 45 6.84 11.57 -18.31
N ALA A 46 7.30 12.64 -17.66
CA ALA A 46 7.08 14.02 -18.09
C ALA A 46 7.73 14.34 -19.45
N ALA A 47 8.74 13.58 -19.86
CA ALA A 47 9.42 13.73 -21.15
C ALA A 47 8.71 12.99 -22.31
N ILE A 48 7.54 12.37 -22.07
CA ILE A 48 6.83 11.55 -23.05
C ILE A 48 5.52 12.22 -23.47
N GLU A 49 5.26 12.27 -24.77
CA GLU A 49 4.02 12.79 -25.36
C GLU A 49 3.59 11.89 -26.53
N PRO A 50 2.34 11.38 -26.55
CA PRO A 50 1.39 11.35 -25.43
C PRO A 50 1.90 10.49 -24.27
N ALA A 51 1.68 10.94 -23.03
CA ALA A 51 2.01 10.17 -21.83
C ALA A 51 0.83 9.26 -21.41
N PRO A 52 1.07 7.99 -21.06
CA PRO A 52 0.04 7.17 -20.43
C PRO A 52 -0.24 7.63 -19.00
N ILE A 53 -1.43 7.32 -18.48
CA ILE A 53 -1.75 7.57 -17.06
C ILE A 53 -1.04 6.51 -16.22
N CYS A 54 0.01 6.93 -15.50
CA CYS A 54 0.86 6.07 -14.70
C CYS A 54 0.71 6.29 -13.19
N LEU A 55 0.80 5.20 -12.43
CA LEU A 55 1.03 5.19 -10.99
C LEU A 55 2.38 4.54 -10.69
N PHE A 56 3.26 5.30 -10.06
CA PHE A 56 4.55 4.81 -9.60
C PHE A 56 4.51 4.46 -8.12
N ARG A 57 4.97 3.25 -7.78
CA ARG A 57 5.08 2.75 -6.41
C ARG A 57 6.39 2.03 -6.23
N LEU A 58 6.92 2.16 -5.02
CA LEU A 58 8.15 1.50 -4.61
C LEU A 58 7.82 0.55 -3.47
N ALA A 59 8.27 -0.70 -3.55
CA ALA A 59 8.39 -1.56 -2.38
C ALA A 59 9.71 -1.21 -1.68
N ILE A 60 9.68 -0.88 -0.39
CA ILE A 60 10.91 -0.47 0.31
C ILE A 60 11.76 -1.71 0.54
N GLU A 61 13.02 -1.62 0.11
CA GLU A 61 13.91 -2.74 -0.18
C GLU A 61 13.32 -3.68 -1.24
N GLU A 62 12.27 -4.43 -0.90
CA GLU A 62 11.63 -5.40 -1.79
C GLU A 62 10.20 -5.72 -1.30
N VAL A 63 9.42 -6.42 -2.13
CA VAL A 63 8.01 -6.76 -1.82
C VAL A 63 7.83 -7.57 -0.53
N GLU A 64 8.84 -8.33 -0.10
CA GLU A 64 8.82 -9.07 1.17
C GLU A 64 8.63 -8.15 2.39
N ALA A 65 8.98 -6.86 2.29
CA ALA A 65 8.74 -5.89 3.35
C ALA A 65 7.23 -5.75 3.63
N TRP A 66 6.41 -5.87 2.59
CA TRP A 66 4.95 -5.81 2.71
C TRP A 66 4.41 -7.01 3.46
N TYR A 67 5.04 -8.18 3.31
CA TYR A 67 4.64 -9.40 4.00
C TYR A 67 4.90 -9.28 5.50
N LEU A 68 6.05 -8.72 5.86
CA LEU A 68 6.42 -8.45 7.25
C LEU A 68 5.53 -7.37 7.90
N GLY A 69 4.86 -6.54 7.10
CA GLY A 69 3.91 -5.54 7.58
C GLY A 69 2.64 -6.11 8.20
N ASP A 70 2.27 -7.36 7.88
CA ASP A 70 1.06 -8.00 8.40
C ASP A 70 1.39 -9.34 9.05
N TRP A 71 1.60 -9.30 10.37
CA TRP A 71 1.85 -10.52 11.14
C TRP A 71 0.70 -11.52 11.08
N ALA A 72 -0.55 -11.04 11.07
CA ALA A 72 -1.69 -11.94 11.10
C ALA A 72 -1.77 -12.74 9.80
N ALA A 73 -1.59 -12.07 8.65
CA ALA A 73 -1.45 -12.73 7.35
C ALA A 73 -0.25 -13.67 7.32
N LEU A 74 0.93 -13.21 7.74
CA LEU A 74 2.14 -14.02 7.77
C LEU A 74 1.95 -15.30 8.60
N LYS A 75 1.26 -15.21 9.74
CA LYS A 75 0.99 -16.36 10.61
C LYS A 75 -0.03 -17.33 10.02
N ARG A 76 -1.02 -16.85 9.25
CA ARG A 76 -1.96 -17.71 8.51
C ARG A 76 -1.25 -18.44 7.36
N ALA A 77 -0.46 -17.72 6.57
CA ALA A 77 0.34 -18.27 5.47
C ALA A 77 1.40 -19.28 5.96
N PHE A 78 2.08 -18.94 7.07
CA PHE A 78 3.17 -19.71 7.65
C PHE A 78 2.95 -19.94 9.16
N PRO A 79 2.19 -20.99 9.55
CA PRO A 79 1.89 -21.26 10.95
C PRO A 79 3.11 -21.48 11.85
N LYS A 80 4.28 -21.79 11.28
CA LYS A 80 5.55 -21.96 12.01
C LYS A 80 6.41 -20.70 12.07
N ALA A 81 5.91 -19.56 11.57
CA ALA A 81 6.64 -18.30 11.59
C ALA A 81 7.08 -17.89 13.02
N LYS A 82 8.34 -17.46 13.15
CA LYS A 82 8.99 -17.08 14.41
C LYS A 82 8.66 -15.65 14.80
N ARG A 83 7.74 -15.49 15.76
CA ARG A 83 7.29 -14.17 16.27
C ARG A 83 8.43 -13.30 16.80
N MET A 84 9.41 -13.91 17.48
CA MET A 84 10.54 -13.19 18.08
C MET A 84 11.45 -12.52 17.03
N LEU A 85 11.66 -13.17 15.89
CA LEU A 85 12.45 -12.58 14.80
C LEU A 85 11.68 -11.46 14.14
N TRP A 86 10.38 -11.69 13.85
CA TRP A 86 9.49 -10.69 13.29
C TRP A 86 9.39 -9.43 14.17
N SER A 87 9.35 -9.56 15.50
CA SER A 87 9.24 -8.40 16.40
C SER A 87 10.46 -7.49 16.38
N ASN A 88 11.61 -7.98 15.93
CA ASN A 88 12.84 -7.19 15.80
C ASN A 88 12.94 -6.48 14.45
N TYR A 89 12.05 -6.77 13.51
CA TYR A 89 12.04 -6.12 12.21
C TYR A 89 11.45 -4.70 12.34
N GLU A 90 12.24 -3.71 11.91
CA GLU A 90 11.76 -2.35 11.67
C GLU A 90 11.07 -2.32 10.31
N GLN A 91 9.80 -1.89 10.31
CA GLN A 91 8.97 -1.97 9.11
C GLN A 91 9.47 -1.02 8.01
N ASP A 92 9.60 -1.54 6.79
CA ASP A 92 10.13 -0.82 5.62
C ASP A 92 11.59 -0.33 5.85
N ALA A 93 12.38 -1.08 6.62
CA ALA A 93 13.83 -0.87 6.69
C ALA A 93 14.55 -1.55 5.51
N ILE A 94 15.75 -1.06 5.18
CA ILE A 94 16.64 -1.68 4.19
C ILE A 94 17.68 -2.49 4.98
N CYS A 95 17.47 -3.80 5.12
CA CYS A 95 18.25 -4.64 6.02
C CYS A 95 18.42 -6.11 5.59
N GLY A 96 18.21 -6.45 4.32
CA GLY A 96 18.10 -7.84 3.86
C GLY A 96 16.72 -8.41 4.22
N THR A 97 15.69 -7.80 3.65
CA THR A 97 14.29 -8.08 4.00
C THR A 97 13.89 -9.52 3.66
N TRP A 98 14.30 -10.08 2.53
CA TRP A 98 13.98 -11.47 2.19
C TRP A 98 14.74 -12.46 3.06
N GLU A 99 15.98 -12.16 3.46
CA GLU A 99 16.72 -12.99 4.42
C GLU A 99 16.02 -12.99 5.78
N MET A 100 15.55 -11.82 6.23
CA MET A 100 14.75 -11.70 7.44
C MET A 100 13.46 -12.52 7.35
N LEU A 101 12.71 -12.37 6.25
CA LEU A 101 11.51 -13.17 6.01
C LEU A 101 11.83 -14.67 6.03
N GLN A 102 12.87 -15.10 5.32
CA GLN A 102 13.30 -16.49 5.25
C GLN A 102 13.56 -17.06 6.65
N GLN A 103 14.29 -16.34 7.50
CA GLN A 103 14.57 -16.76 8.87
C GLN A 103 13.30 -16.84 9.72
N ILE A 104 12.35 -15.92 9.51
CA ILE A 104 11.05 -15.91 10.19
C ILE A 104 10.22 -17.14 9.81
N ILE A 105 10.04 -17.41 8.51
CA ILE A 105 9.16 -18.49 8.03
C ILE A 105 9.83 -19.87 8.02
N GLN A 106 11.16 -19.92 8.05
CA GLN A 106 11.98 -21.14 8.03
C GLN A 106 11.71 -22.00 6.79
N ASP A 107 11.67 -21.38 5.62
CA ASP A 107 11.41 -22.03 4.34
C ASP A 107 12.61 -21.79 3.37
N PRO A 108 12.96 -22.75 2.50
CA PRO A 108 14.03 -22.59 1.51
C PRO A 108 13.82 -21.43 0.52
N VAL A 109 14.89 -20.68 0.19
CA VAL A 109 14.83 -19.48 -0.67
C VAL A 109 14.39 -19.75 -2.11
N ASP A 110 14.64 -20.96 -2.62
CA ASP A 110 14.19 -21.39 -3.96
C ASP A 110 12.66 -21.50 -4.07
N ARG A 111 11.93 -21.30 -2.97
CA ARG A 111 10.47 -21.29 -2.89
C ARG A 111 9.87 -19.87 -2.76
N LYS A 112 10.62 -18.81 -3.10
CA LYS A 112 10.11 -17.42 -3.10
C LYS A 112 8.76 -17.25 -3.83
N THR A 113 8.56 -17.91 -4.98
CA THR A 113 7.27 -17.88 -5.69
C THR A 113 6.13 -18.42 -4.83
N PHE A 114 6.36 -19.53 -4.14
CA PHE A 114 5.39 -20.10 -3.19
C PHE A 114 5.13 -19.15 -2.01
N TRP A 115 6.13 -18.39 -1.56
CA TRP A 115 5.93 -17.38 -0.52
C TRP A 115 5.00 -16.28 -0.99
N ALA A 116 5.23 -15.76 -2.21
CA ALA A 116 4.38 -14.74 -2.82
C ALA A 116 2.94 -15.24 -3.01
N GLU A 117 2.74 -16.47 -3.48
CA GLU A 117 1.41 -17.08 -3.64
C GLU A 117 0.67 -17.18 -2.31
N LYS A 118 1.36 -17.65 -1.25
CA LYS A 118 0.77 -17.78 0.09
C LYS A 118 0.42 -16.42 0.69
N MET A 119 1.34 -15.47 0.61
CA MET A 119 1.12 -14.13 1.15
C MET A 119 0.05 -13.36 0.37
N GLY A 120 0.00 -13.51 -0.96
CA GLY A 120 -0.99 -12.84 -1.80
C GLY A 120 -2.44 -13.22 -1.47
N VAL A 121 -2.67 -14.44 -0.98
CA VAL A 121 -4.00 -14.88 -0.51
C VAL A 121 -4.35 -14.28 0.87
N GLU A 122 -3.36 -14.11 1.73
CA GLU A 122 -3.58 -13.81 3.16
C GLU A 122 -3.47 -12.32 3.50
N LEU A 123 -2.76 -11.53 2.69
CA LEU A 123 -2.51 -10.12 2.93
C LEU A 123 -3.82 -9.31 2.99
N GLU A 124 -4.03 -8.60 4.08
CA GLU A 124 -5.15 -7.68 4.19
C GLU A 124 -4.85 -6.39 3.41
N ILE A 125 -5.73 -6.07 2.45
CA ILE A 125 -5.59 -4.89 1.60
C ILE A 125 -6.37 -3.69 2.15
N TYR A 126 -7.37 -3.88 3.02
CA TYR A 126 -8.26 -2.82 3.51
C TYR A 126 -7.79 -2.21 4.83
N GLU A 127 -7.74 -0.87 4.89
CA GLU A 127 -7.32 -0.11 6.08
C GLU A 127 -8.20 -0.38 7.32
N ALA A 128 -9.44 -0.84 7.13
CA ALA A 128 -10.40 -1.09 8.21
C ALA A 128 -10.20 -2.43 8.97
N GLY A 129 -9.44 -3.38 8.41
CA GLY A 129 -9.34 -4.77 8.92
C GLY A 129 -8.17 -5.06 9.87
N GLY A 130 -7.23 -4.14 10.01
CA GLY A 130 -5.96 -4.38 10.69
C GLY A 130 -4.83 -3.90 9.79
N VAL A 131 -4.10 -2.89 10.24
CA VAL A 131 -3.21 -2.13 9.37
C VAL A 131 -1.95 -2.94 9.13
N ASN A 132 -1.80 -3.47 7.91
CA ASN A 132 -0.48 -3.82 7.40
C ASN A 132 0.42 -2.60 7.63
N ARG A 133 1.48 -2.75 8.43
CA ARG A 133 2.31 -1.65 8.93
C ARG A 133 3.17 -1.00 7.84
N SER A 134 3.34 -1.66 6.69
CA SER A 134 4.13 -1.15 5.59
C SER A 134 3.46 0.08 4.98
N VAL A 135 4.10 1.24 5.11
CA VAL A 135 3.60 2.49 4.54
C VAL A 135 3.66 2.43 3.01
N SER A 136 4.67 1.76 2.46
CA SER A 136 4.79 1.56 1.02
C SER A 136 3.67 0.68 0.47
N PHE A 137 3.31 -0.40 1.15
CA PHE A 137 2.16 -1.23 0.79
C PHE A 137 0.84 -0.46 0.86
N GLN A 138 0.59 0.29 1.95
CA GLN A 138 -0.60 1.13 2.09
C GLN A 138 -0.73 2.14 0.94
N LYS A 139 0.38 2.82 0.60
CA LYS A 139 0.44 3.76 -0.53
C LYS A 139 0.13 3.07 -1.85
N PHE A 140 0.63 1.84 -2.06
CA PHE A 140 0.33 1.02 -3.22
C PHE A 140 -1.17 0.72 -3.31
N CYS A 141 -1.76 0.10 -2.29
CA CYS A 141 -3.18 -0.23 -2.26
C CYS A 141 -4.08 1.00 -2.45
N SER A 142 -3.82 2.09 -1.71
CA SER A 142 -4.55 3.36 -1.87
C SER A 142 -4.41 3.97 -3.27
N GLY A 143 -3.24 3.82 -3.90
CA GLY A 143 -3.00 4.26 -5.28
C GLY A 143 -3.82 3.47 -6.30
N VAL A 144 -3.76 2.14 -6.21
CA VAL A 144 -4.48 1.23 -7.13
C VAL A 144 -5.99 1.41 -7.01
N ARG A 145 -6.53 1.53 -5.79
CA ARG A 145 -7.95 1.80 -5.56
C ARG A 145 -8.44 3.09 -6.23
N ARG A 146 -7.67 4.18 -6.05
CA ARG A 146 -8.00 5.45 -6.71
C ARG A 146 -7.97 5.34 -8.23
N LEU A 147 -7.00 4.59 -8.78
CA LEU A 147 -6.97 4.32 -10.22
C LEU A 147 -8.18 3.51 -10.70
N ALA A 148 -8.67 2.58 -9.88
CA ALA A 148 -9.87 1.79 -10.15
C ALA A 148 -11.19 2.55 -9.96
N GLY A 149 -11.15 3.83 -9.57
CA GLY A 149 -12.34 4.66 -9.35
C GLY A 149 -13.00 4.46 -7.99
N GLU A 150 -12.36 3.76 -7.05
CA GLU A 150 -12.82 3.69 -5.67
C GLU A 150 -12.60 5.04 -4.99
N VAL A 151 -13.68 5.69 -4.58
CA VAL A 151 -13.61 6.91 -3.78
C VAL A 151 -13.18 6.50 -2.38
N SER A 152 -11.99 6.91 -1.94
CA SER A 152 -11.65 6.84 -0.52
C SER A 152 -12.69 7.66 0.24
N GLU A 153 -13.58 7.00 0.99
CA GLU A 153 -14.30 7.69 2.04
C GLU A 153 -13.25 8.23 3.01
N GLY A 154 -12.96 9.52 2.91
CA GLY A 154 -12.17 10.21 3.93
C GLY A 154 -12.79 9.98 5.31
N PRO A 155 -12.06 10.24 6.41
CA PRO A 155 -12.58 10.03 7.74
C PRO A 155 -13.93 10.72 7.86
N ARG A 156 -15.02 9.96 7.99
CA ARG A 156 -16.36 10.52 8.19
C ARG A 156 -16.24 11.42 9.41
N ALA A 157 -16.27 12.73 9.20
CA ALA A 157 -16.37 13.69 10.28
C ALA A 157 -17.54 13.24 11.13
N ARG A 158 -17.24 12.81 12.36
CA ARG A 158 -18.21 12.33 13.33
C ARG A 158 -19.20 13.47 13.54
N ARG A 159 -20.33 13.45 12.83
CA ARG A 159 -21.43 14.38 13.05
C ARG A 159 -21.84 14.18 14.51
N GLN A 160 -21.41 15.09 15.37
CA GLN A 160 -21.81 15.12 16.76
C GLN A 160 -23.33 15.25 16.75
N ARG A 161 -23.98 14.18 17.22
CA ARG A 161 -25.41 14.14 17.47
C ARG A 161 -25.65 14.80 18.84
N THR A 162 -25.33 16.07 18.94
CA THR A 162 -25.57 16.96 20.08
C THR A 162 -25.88 18.30 19.43
N ASP A 163 -27.14 18.65 19.15
CA ASP A 163 -27.86 19.58 20.02
C ASP A 163 -29.37 19.66 19.72
N LEU A 164 -30.03 18.56 19.34
CA LEU A 164 -31.50 18.56 19.22
C LEU A 164 -32.25 18.13 20.50
N GLN A 165 -31.53 17.84 21.59
CA GLN A 165 -32.13 17.55 22.91
C GLN A 165 -31.91 18.66 23.95
N ALA A 166 -31.10 19.68 23.65
CA ALA A 166 -30.90 20.82 24.56
C ALA A 166 -32.02 21.88 24.46
N ARG A 167 -32.79 21.92 23.37
CA ARG A 167 -33.88 22.90 23.18
C ARG A 167 -35.25 22.46 23.71
N THR A 168 -35.43 21.21 24.13
CA THR A 168 -36.71 20.70 24.66
C THR A 168 -36.78 20.64 26.19
N LYS A 169 -35.66 20.82 26.92
CA LYS A 169 -35.67 20.91 28.40
C LYS A 169 -35.73 22.33 28.97
N ALA A 170 -35.46 23.37 28.17
CA ALA A 170 -35.56 24.77 28.63
C ALA A 170 -36.98 25.37 28.57
N LYS A 171 -37.98 24.66 28.04
CA LYS A 171 -39.39 25.12 27.95
C LYS A 171 -40.32 24.59 29.05
N LYS A 172 -39.81 23.86 30.05
CA LYS A 172 -40.63 23.24 31.12
C LYS A 172 -40.37 23.78 32.54
N SER A 173 -39.81 24.97 32.68
CA SER A 173 -39.69 25.64 33.99
C SER A 173 -40.10 27.11 33.90
N SER A 174 -41.40 27.36 33.90
CA SER A 174 -41.98 28.65 34.34
C SER A 174 -43.15 28.35 35.29
N PRO A 175 -43.31 29.08 36.42
CA PRO A 175 -44.20 28.68 37.51
C PRO A 175 -45.64 29.17 37.28
N LYS A 176 -46.60 28.37 37.76
CA LYS A 176 -48.02 28.71 37.87
C LYS A 176 -48.22 29.96 38.75
N ARG A 177 -49.00 30.91 38.25
CA ARG A 177 -49.95 31.72 39.05
C ARG A 177 -51.34 31.43 38.52
#